data_AF-A0A6P1LAM3-F1
#
_entry.id   AF-A0A6P1LAM3-F1
#
_cell.length_a   1.000
_cell.length_b   1.000
_cell.length_c   1.000
_cell.angle_alpha   90.00
_cell.angle_beta   90.00
_cell.angle_gamma   90.00
#
_symmetry.space_group_name_H-M   'P 1'
#
loop_
_entity.id
_entity.type
_entity.pdbx_description
1 polymer ?
#
loop_
_entity_poly.entity_id
_entity_poly.type
_entity_poly.pdbx_seq_one_letter_code
_entity_poly.pdbx_strand_id
1 'polypeptide(L)' 'MCTIKSWKNNLDELVTFFIIHMKLEKIIYKINTIENLNRNIINITKTKVYFTNHQSLSKIIYLCLFNTQEDYD' A
#
# COMPACT_ATOMS: atom_id res chain seq x y z
N MET A 1 -24.76 -0.77 0.17
CA MET A 1 -25.13 0.28 1.15
C MET A 1 -23.97 0.74 2.03
N CYS A 2 -23.04 -0.14 2.44
CA CYS A 2 -21.90 0.20 3.31
C CYS A 2 -20.86 1.16 2.68
N THR A 3 -20.68 1.12 1.35
CA THR A 3 -19.77 2.01 0.62
C THR A 3 -20.19 3.47 0.75
N ILE A 4 -21.47 3.80 0.54
CA ILE A 4 -22.00 5.18 0.61
C ILE A 4 -21.79 5.80 2.00
N LYS A 5 -21.89 4.99 3.05
CA LYS A 5 -21.68 5.45 4.44
C LYS A 5 -20.21 5.78 4.70
N SER A 6 -19.28 4.97 4.20
CA SER A 6 -17.84 5.25 4.30
C SER A 6 -17.46 6.56 3.58
N TRP A 7 -17.95 6.74 2.35
CA TRP A 7 -17.74 7.96 1.58
C TRP A 7 -18.26 9.21 2.28
N LYS A 8 -19.45 9.14 2.88
CA LYS A 8 -20.01 10.27 3.66
C LYS A 8 -19.22 10.56 4.93
N ASN A 9 -18.77 9.52 5.63
CA ASN A 9 -18.00 9.69 6.88
C ASN A 9 -16.62 10.28 6.64
N ASN A 10 -15.99 9.98 5.50
CA ASN A 10 -14.63 10.44 5.18
C ASN A 10 -14.62 11.64 4.21
N LEU A 11 -15.78 12.23 3.93
CA LEU A 11 -15.95 13.25 2.90
C LEU A 11 -15.09 14.49 3.17
N ASP A 12 -15.03 14.94 4.42
CA ASP A 12 -14.29 16.14 4.81
C ASP A 12 -12.77 16.00 4.62
N GLU A 13 -12.24 14.81 4.93
CA GLU A 13 -10.83 14.48 4.74
C GLU A 13 -10.49 14.35 3.24
N LEU A 14 -11.40 13.76 2.46
CA LEU A 14 -11.27 13.63 1.01
C LEU A 14 -11.28 14.99 0.30
N VAL A 15 -12.19 15.91 0.68
CA VAL A 15 -12.24 17.26 0.12
C VAL A 15 -10.92 18.01 0.37
N THR A 16 -10.38 17.89 1.58
CA THR A 16 -9.08 18.49 1.95
C THR A 16 -7.93 17.90 1.12
N PHE A 17 -7.93 16.58 0.94
CA PHE A 17 -6.96 15.87 0.11
C PHE A 17 -6.98 16.37 -1.35
N PHE A 18 -8.15 16.53 -1.96
CA PHE A 18 -8.27 17.01 -3.34
C PHE A 18 -7.83 18.47 -3.52
N ILE A 19 -8.05 19.33 -2.52
CA ILE A 19 -7.56 20.73 -2.54
C ILE A 19 -6.02 20.78 -2.50
N ILE A 20 -5.39 19.89 -1.72
CA ILE A 20 -3.93 19.78 -1.63
C ILE A 20 -3.35 19.18 -2.94
N HIS A 21 -4.14 18.40 -3.66
CA HIS A 21 -3.66 17.58 -4.76
C HIS A 21 -3.16 18.34 -6.00
N MET A 22 -3.59 19.59 -6.20
CA MET A 22 -3.07 20.45 -7.28
C MET A 22 -1.55 20.67 -7.20
N LYS A 23 -0.93 20.50 -6.02
CA LYS A 23 0.53 20.58 -5.84
C LYS A 23 1.23 19.22 -5.91
N LEU A 24 0.48 18.12 -5.89
CA LEU A 24 0.97 16.76 -5.65
C LEU A 24 0.69 15.79 -6.81
N GLU A 25 0.24 16.24 -7.99
CA GLU A 25 -0.07 15.36 -9.13
C GLU A 25 1.08 14.40 -9.47
N LYS A 26 2.33 14.88 -9.40
CA LYS A 26 3.54 14.04 -9.58
C LYS A 26 3.71 12.96 -8.49
N ILE A 27 3.18 13.20 -7.29
CA ILE A 27 3.19 12.26 -6.16
C ILE A 27 2.05 11.24 -6.26
N ILE A 28 0.94 11.52 -6.97
CA ILE A 28 -0.07 10.47 -7.28
C ILE A 28 0.54 9.37 -8.12
N TYR A 29 1.38 9.73 -9.10
CA TYR A 29 2.11 8.72 -9.87
C TYR A 29 3.05 7.89 -8.98
N LYS A 30 3.39 8.38 -7.78
CA LYS A 30 4.08 7.62 -6.73
C LYS A 30 3.12 6.78 -5.88
N ILE A 31 1.82 7.07 -5.79
CA ILE A 31 0.84 6.15 -5.17
C ILE A 31 0.82 4.80 -5.93
N ASN A 32 1.04 4.79 -7.25
CA ASN A 32 1.26 3.56 -8.01
C ASN A 32 2.45 2.73 -7.50
N THR A 33 3.48 3.37 -6.91
CA THR A 33 4.60 2.64 -6.28
C THR A 33 4.17 1.94 -4.99
N ILE A 34 3.30 2.56 -4.19
CA ILE A 34 2.73 1.93 -2.98
C ILE A 34 1.85 0.74 -3.36
N GLU A 35 1.03 0.89 -4.42
CA GLU A 35 0.25 -0.24 -4.93
C GLU A 35 1.14 -1.37 -5.45
N ASN A 36 2.24 -1.03 -6.14
CA ASN A 36 3.19 -2.02 -6.63
C ASN A 36 3.84 -2.79 -5.46
N LEU A 37 4.25 -2.09 -4.41
CA LEU A 37 4.76 -2.71 -3.17
C LEU A 37 3.72 -3.63 -2.52
N ASN A 38 2.48 -3.17 -2.37
CA ASN A 38 1.40 -3.98 -1.82
C ASN A 38 1.13 -5.24 -2.67
N ARG A 39 1.16 -5.13 -4.01
CA ARG A 39 1.03 -6.27 -4.91
C ARG A 39 2.16 -7.28 -4.71
N ASN A 40 3.40 -6.84 -4.58
CA ASN A 40 4.56 -7.71 -4.35
C ASN A 40 4.42 -8.47 -3.01
N ILE A 41 4.06 -7.77 -1.93
CA ILE A 41 3.82 -8.38 -0.62
C ILE A 41 2.70 -9.41 -0.70
N ILE A 42 1.59 -9.09 -1.38
CA ILE A 42 0.47 -10.02 -1.55
C ILE A 42 0.90 -11.26 -2.35
N ASN A 43 1.68 -11.09 -3.42
CA ASN A 43 2.13 -12.24 -4.23
C ASN A 43 3.04 -13.19 -3.44
N ILE A 44 3.95 -12.66 -2.63
CA ILE A 44 4.85 -13.46 -1.80
C ILE A 44 4.07 -14.17 -0.69
N THR A 45 3.11 -13.49 -0.07
CA THR A 45 2.30 -14.06 1.01
C THR A 45 1.25 -15.06 0.51
N LYS A 46 0.73 -14.92 -0.72
CA LYS A 46 -0.19 -15.91 -1.34
C LYS A 46 0.38 -17.32 -1.41
N THR A 47 1.70 -17.47 -1.56
CA THR A 47 2.34 -18.79 -1.64
C THR A 47 2.46 -19.50 -0.29
N LYS A 48 2.33 -18.77 0.83
CA LYS A 48 2.41 -19.33 2.19
C LYS A 48 1.05 -19.26 2.90
N VAL A 49 0.44 -20.43 3.09
CA VAL A 49 -0.89 -20.59 3.70
C VAL A 49 -0.90 -20.29 5.21
N TYR A 50 0.23 -20.48 5.91
CA TYR A 50 0.33 -20.23 7.36
C TYR A 50 1.71 -19.72 7.75
N PHE A 51 1.75 -18.75 8.67
CA PHE A 51 2.97 -18.27 9.30
C PHE A 51 3.03 -18.78 10.74
N THR A 52 4.13 -19.43 11.11
CA THR A 52 4.34 -20.03 12.43
C THR A 52 4.50 -19.01 13.56
N ASN A 53 4.94 -17.79 13.25
CA ASN A 53 5.13 -16.69 14.20
C ASN A 53 5.05 -15.34 13.46
N HIS A 54 4.64 -14.28 14.15
CA HIS A 54 4.62 -12.90 13.64
C HIS A 54 6.01 -12.40 13.20
N GLN A 55 7.08 -12.88 13.86
CA GLN A 55 8.45 -12.58 13.46
C GLN A 55 8.79 -13.14 12.07
N SER A 56 8.28 -14.35 11.75
CA SER A 56 8.48 -14.97 10.44
C SER A 56 7.80 -14.17 9.33
N LEU A 57 6.60 -13.64 9.58
CA LEU A 57 5.91 -12.75 8.65
C LEU A 57 6.69 -11.45 8.44
N SER A 58 7.13 -10.81 9.53
CA SER A 58 7.89 -9.55 9.46
C SER A 58 9.20 -9.72 8.69
N LYS A 59 9.91 -10.84 8.88
CA LYS A 59 11.14 -11.16 8.15
C LYS A 59 10.91 -11.30 6.65
N ILE A 60 9.79 -11.92 6.24
CA ILE A 60 9.46 -12.10 4.82
C ILE A 60 9.09 -10.77 4.17
N ILE A 61 8.36 -9.91 4.87
CA ILE A 61 8.08 -8.55 4.39
C ILE A 61 9.39 -7.75 4.26
N TYR A 62 10.28 -7.84 5.25
CA TYR A 62 11.59 -7.18 5.17
C TYR A 62 12.41 -7.64 3.96
N LEU A 63 12.50 -8.95 3.73
CA LEU A 63 13.22 -9.50 2.58
C LEU A 63 12.58 -9.08 1.24
N CYS A 64 11.26 -9.04 1.16
CA CYS A 64 10.54 -8.52 0.00
C CYS A 64 10.93 -7.06 -0.29
N LEU A 65 10.94 -6.22 0.75
CA LEU A 65 11.30 -4.81 0.62
C LEU A 65 12.75 -4.67 0.16
N PHE A 66 13.67 -5.40 0.78
CA PHE A 66 15.09 -5.37 0.43
C PHE A 66 15.34 -5.75 -1.03
N ASN A 67 14.80 -6.89 -1.50
CA ASN A 67 14.91 -7.30 -2.90
C ASN A 67 14.29 -6.28 -3.85
N THR A 68 13.13 -5.73 -3.47
CA THR A 68 12.47 -4.70 -4.28
C THR A 68 13.30 -3.43 -4.35
N GLN A 69 14.11 -3.08 -3.34
CA GLN A 69 15.02 -1.94 -3.40
C GLN A 69 16.24 -2.20 -4.30
N GLU A 70 16.83 -3.39 -4.25
CA GLU A 70 17.95 -3.77 -5.14
C GLU A 70 17.57 -3.68 -6.63
N ASP A 71 16.30 -3.92 -6.99
CA ASP A 71 15.81 -3.79 -8.37
C ASP A 71 15.68 -2.32 -8.84
N TYR A 72 15.68 -1.33 -7.94
CA TYR A 72 15.59 0.10 -8.28
C TYR A 72 16.94 0.83 -8.31
N ASP A 73 17.98 0.24 -7.71
CA ASP A 73 19.38 0.75 -7.73
C ASP A 73 20.14 0.23 -8.97
#